data_AF-A0A822CQ59-F1
#
_entry.id   AF-A0A822CQ59-F1
#
_cell.length_a   1.000
_cell.length_b   1.000
_cell.length_c   1.000
_cell.angle_alpha   90.00
_cell.angle_beta   90.00
_cell.angle_gamma   90.00
#
_symmetry.space_group_name_H-M   'P 1'
#
loop_
_entity.id
_entity.type
_entity.pdbx_description
1 polymer ?
#
loop_
_entity_poly.entity_id
_entity_poly.type
_entity_poly.pdbx_seq_one_letter_code
_entity_poly.pdbx_strand_id
1 'polypeptide(L)' 'MGRAAGGVTRCIPLRPTLESAQGGISSSADWTLDYEKLESMFNERTRLIIVNTPNNPLGK' A
#
# COMPACT_ATOMS: atom_id res chain seq x y z
N MET A 1 0.80 10.26 -7.93
CA MET A 1 1.80 10.79 -8.89
C MET A 1 1.74 9.91 -10.14
N GLY A 2 1.33 10.44 -11.29
CA GLY A 2 1.10 9.66 -12.51
C GLY A 2 0.36 10.44 -13.61
N ARG A 3 -0.41 11.46 -13.19
CA ARG A 3 -1.10 12.38 -14.11
C ARG A 3 -0.14 13.18 -15.03
N ALA A 4 1.03 13.58 -14.53
CA ALA A 4 2.00 14.36 -15.31
C ALA A 4 2.61 13.57 -16.49
N ALA A 5 2.67 12.23 -16.39
CA ALA A 5 3.20 11.35 -17.43
C ALA A 5 2.10 10.64 -18.24
N GLY A 6 0.82 11.04 -18.08
CA GLY A 6 -0.32 10.44 -18.77
C GLY A 6 -0.72 9.03 -18.28
N GLY A 7 -0.12 8.55 -17.19
CA GLY A 7 -0.43 7.24 -16.61
C GLY A 7 -1.66 7.25 -15.70
N VAL A 8 -2.37 6.12 -15.66
CA VAL A 8 -3.46 5.90 -14.69
C VAL A 8 -2.89 5.30 -13.42
N THR A 9 -2.88 6.07 -12.33
CA THR A 9 -2.44 5.58 -11.02
C THR A 9 -3.55 4.80 -10.34
N ARG A 10 -3.25 3.58 -9.89
CA ARG A 10 -4.08 2.81 -8.96
C ARG A 10 -3.38 2.77 -7.60
N CYS A 11 -4.10 3.11 -6.53
CA CYS A 11 -3.57 3.14 -5.17
C CYS A 11 -4.20 2.04 -4.33
N ILE A 12 -3.38 1.33 -3.57
CA ILE A 12 -3.81 0.34 -2.57
C ILE A 12 -3.36 0.81 -1.17
N PRO A 13 -4.28 0.92 -0.19
CA PRO A 13 -3.92 1.35 1.15
C PRO A 13 -3.27 0.21 1.95
N LEU A 14 -2.34 0.55 2.83
CA LEU A 14 -1.96 -0.32 3.94
C LEU A 14 -3.12 -0.39 4.94
N ARG A 15 -3.35 -1.56 5.52
CA ARG A 15 -4.40 -1.80 6.52
C ARG A 15 -3.77 -2.19 7.85
N PRO A 16 -4.28 -1.70 9.00
CA PRO A 16 -3.85 -2.21 10.28
C PRO A 16 -4.28 -3.68 10.45
N THR A 17 -3.49 -4.46 11.19
CA THR A 17 -3.90 -5.79 11.67
C THR A 17 -5.11 -5.67 12.60
N LEU A 18 -5.86 -6.77 12.75
CA LEU A 18 -7.05 -6.80 13.60
C LEU A 18 -6.75 -6.40 15.05
N GLU A 19 -5.58 -6.78 15.58
CA GLU A 19 -5.13 -6.40 16.93
C GLU A 19 -4.84 -4.91 17.06
N SER A 20 -4.18 -4.31 16.06
CA SER A 20 -3.95 -2.85 16.02
C SER A 20 -5.26 -2.08 15.86
N ALA A 21 -6.20 -2.58 15.04
CA ALA A 21 -7.50 -1.96 14.85
C ALA A 21 -8.40 -1.99 16.11
N GLN A 22 -8.15 -2.92 17.04
CA GLN A 22 -8.92 -3.10 18.28
C GLN A 22 -8.34 -2.34 19.48
N GLY A 23 -7.35 -1.46 19.27
CA GLY A 23 -6.79 -0.59 20.31
C GLY A 23 -5.56 -1.14 21.02
N GLY A 24 -4.92 -2.18 20.48
CA GLY A 24 -3.59 -2.62 20.92
C GLY A 24 -2.50 -1.56 20.61
N ILE A 25 -1.36 -1.64 21.32
CA ILE A 25 -0.18 -0.83 21.02
C ILE A 25 0.21 -1.08 19.56
N SER A 26 0.01 -0.07 18.71
CA SER A 26 0.20 -0.20 17.26
C SER A 26 1.60 0.27 16.87
N SER A 27 2.41 -0.65 16.35
CA SER A 27 3.70 -0.40 15.72
C SER A 27 3.52 -0.18 14.21
N SER A 28 4.50 0.42 13.54
CA SER A 28 4.53 0.53 12.08
C SER A 28 4.53 -0.84 11.37
N ALA A 29 4.97 -1.89 12.07
CA ALA A 29 4.93 -3.27 11.61
C ALA A 29 3.48 -3.80 11.44
N ASP A 30 2.53 -3.30 12.23
CA ASP A 30 1.12 -3.75 12.25
C ASP A 30 0.32 -3.28 11.03
N TRP A 31 0.90 -2.46 10.17
CA TRP A 31 0.30 -2.06 8.91
C TRP A 31 0.71 -3.02 7.81
N THR A 32 -0.23 -3.79 7.27
CA THR A 32 0.01 -4.81 6.24
C THR A 32 -0.61 -4.42 4.90
N LEU A 33 -0.06 -4.95 3.82
CA LEU A 33 -0.62 -4.82 2.49
C LEU A 33 -1.49 -6.04 2.19
N ASP A 34 -2.67 -5.81 1.62
CA ASP A 34 -3.55 -6.86 1.12
C ASP A 34 -2.97 -7.40 -0.21
N TYR A 35 -2.24 -8.52 -0.14
CA TYR A 35 -1.53 -9.09 -1.29
C TYR A 35 -2.48 -9.61 -2.37
N GLU A 36 -3.60 -10.23 -2.01
CA GLU A 36 -4.60 -10.69 -2.98
C GLU A 36 -5.19 -9.50 -3.75
N LYS A 37 -5.49 -8.40 -3.05
CA LYS A 37 -5.95 -7.17 -3.68
C LYS A 37 -4.86 -6.54 -4.54
N LEU A 38 -3.60 -6.56 -4.12
CA LEU A 38 -2.49 -6.08 -4.92
C LEU A 38 -2.39 -6.87 -6.23
N GLU A 39 -2.39 -8.19 -6.17
CA GLU A 39 -2.34 -9.08 -7.34
C GLU A 39 -3.49 -8.79 -8.30
N SER A 40 -4.71 -8.59 -7.81
CA SER A 40 -5.88 -8.25 -8.63
C SER A 40 -5.75 -6.92 -9.39
N MET A 41 -4.84 -6.03 -8.97
CA MET A 41 -4.60 -4.76 -9.66
C MET A 41 -3.65 -4.90 -10.85
N PHE A 42 -2.82 -5.95 -10.90
CA PHE A 42 -1.91 -6.20 -12.02
C PHE A 42 -2.67 -6.70 -13.25
N ASN A 43 -2.29 -6.16 -14.41
CA ASN A 43 -2.83 -6.51 -15.72
C ASN A 43 -1.84 -6.06 -16.81
N GLU A 44 -2.14 -6.30 -18.08
CA GLU A 44 -1.27 -5.98 -19.23
C GLU A 44 -0.93 -4.48 -19.36
N ARG A 45 -1.69 -3.59 -18.71
CA ARG A 45 -1.42 -2.14 -18.68
C ARG A 45 -0.57 -1.70 -17.48
N THR A 46 -0.25 -2.59 -16.55
CA THR A 46 0.57 -2.25 -15.38
C THR A 46 2.02 -2.12 -15.79
N ARG A 47 2.60 -0.93 -15.62
CA ARG A 47 3.97 -0.60 -16.10
C ARG A 47 4.97 -0.35 -14.98
N LEU A 48 4.50 0.01 -13.79
CA LEU A 48 5.35 0.41 -12.67
C LEU A 48 4.61 0.17 -11.36
N ILE A 49 5.34 -0.30 -10.36
CA ILE A 49 4.96 -0.28 -8.95
C ILE A 49 5.93 0.65 -8.21
N ILE A 50 5.40 1.49 -7.31
CA ILE A 50 6.22 2.38 -6.47
C ILE A 50 6.10 1.87 -5.03
N VAL A 51 7.24 1.50 -4.46
CA VAL A 51 7.35 1.07 -3.06
C VAL A 51 8.16 2.12 -2.31
N ASN A 52 7.66 2.56 -1.15
CA ASN A 52 8.32 3.54 -0.31
C ASN A 52 8.67 2.87 1.03
N THR A 53 9.92 2.42 1.16
CA THR A 53 10.46 1.80 2.37
C THR A 53 11.79 2.48 2.73
N PRO A 54 11.94 3.07 3.93
CA PRO A 54 10.91 3.20 4.96
C PRO A 54 9.76 4.13 4.55
N ASN A 55 8.53 3.73 4.83
CA ASN A 55 7.32 4.42 4.44
C ASN A 55 7.21 5.76 5.15
N ASN A 56 6.94 6.84 4.42
CA ASN A 56 6.58 8.13 4.99
C ASN A 56 5.05 8.30 4.87
N PRO A 57 4.29 8.51 5.96
CA PRO A 57 4.71 8.90 7.32
C PRO A 57 4.82 7.75 8.34
N LEU A 58 4.50 6.51 7.98
CA LEU A 58 4.32 5.43 8.95
C LEU A 58 5.62 4.84 9.52
N GLY A 59 6.75 5.04 8.86
CA GLY A 59 8.05 4.46 9.22
C GLY A 59 8.16 2.95 8.97
N LYS A 60 7.36 2.38 8.06
CA LYS A 60 7.35 0.94 7.72
C LYS A 60 8.44 0.56 6.73
#